data_AF-A0A562HNU0-F1
#
_entry.id   AF-A0A562HNU0-F1
#
_cell.length_a   1.000
_cell.length_b   1.000
_cell.length_c   1.000
_cell.angle_alpha   90.00
_cell.angle_beta   90.00
_cell.angle_gamma   90.00
#
_symmetry.space_group_name_H-M   'P 1'
#
loop_
_entity.id
_entity.type
_entity.pdbx_description
1 polymer ?
#
loop_
_entity_poly.entity_id
_entity_poly.type
_entity_poly.pdbx_seq_one_letter_code
_entity_poly.pdbx_strand_id
1 'polypeptide(L)'
;MKLAIIGGYNFERHSKSMGKLKNIELRFHDGVPKKNNKKVLENLIKDTDCVIIVQMVCSHSSMWDAKDVARKYNKKIYYSQAKGLASVLSMIEKEHGIRTA
;
A
#
# COMPACT_ATOMS: atom_id res chain seq x y z
N MET A 1 -3.44 -10.51 -7.77
CA MET A 1 -3.73 -9.70 -6.57
C MET A 1 -3.18 -8.30 -6.78
N LYS A 2 -3.94 -7.27 -6.43
CA LYS A 2 -3.55 -5.85 -6.51
C LYS A 2 -3.46 -5.28 -5.11
N LEU A 3 -2.29 -4.76 -4.75
CA LEU A 3 -2.01 -4.17 -3.44
C LEU A 3 -1.80 -2.68 -3.56
N ALA A 4 -2.53 -1.90 -2.76
CA ALA A 4 -2.22 -0.49 -2.52
C ALA A 4 -1.27 -0.38 -1.33
N ILE A 5 -0.11 0.27 -1.48
CA ILE A 5 0.81 0.59 -0.39
C ILE A 5 0.86 2.10 -0.21
N ILE A 6 0.52 2.56 0.99
CA ILE A 6 0.46 3.97 1.38
C ILE A 6 1.54 4.25 2.43
N GLY A 7 2.46 5.14 2.10
CA GLY A 7 3.72 5.32 2.80
C GLY A 7 4.85 4.53 2.14
N GLY A 8 6.06 4.71 2.65
CA GLY A 8 7.26 4.06 2.11
C GLY A 8 7.93 4.91 1.04
N TYR A 9 8.84 5.78 1.49
CA TYR A 9 9.64 6.59 0.58
C TYR A 9 10.45 5.66 -0.36
N ASN A 10 10.42 5.92 -1.66
CA ASN A 10 11.09 5.16 -2.72
C ASN A 10 10.62 3.71 -2.95
N PHE A 11 9.51 3.25 -2.37
CA PHE A 11 9.06 1.87 -2.60
C PHE A 11 8.78 1.56 -4.06
N GLU A 12 8.20 2.49 -4.80
CA GLU A 12 7.99 2.34 -6.25
C GLU A 12 9.32 2.16 -7.02
N ARG A 13 10.38 2.85 -6.58
CA ARG A 13 11.71 2.69 -7.18
C ARG A 13 12.29 1.32 -6.84
N HIS A 14 12.15 0.88 -5.59
CA HIS A 14 12.65 -0.40 -5.11
C HIS A 14 11.91 -1.58 -5.74
N SER A 15 10.60 -1.46 -6.00
CA SER A 15 9.84 -2.52 -6.66
C SER A 15 10.34 -2.79 -8.07
N LYS A 16 10.82 -1.76 -8.79
CA LYS A 16 11.43 -1.93 -10.13
C LYS A 16 12.72 -2.74 -10.07
N SER A 17 13.50 -2.62 -9.00
CA SER A 17 14.72 -3.43 -8.81
C SER A 17 14.47 -4.87 -8.31
N MET A 18 13.29 -5.17 -7.77
CA MET A 18 12.94 -6.51 -7.27
C MET A 18 12.48 -7.47 -8.38
N GLY A 19 12.38 -7.01 -9.63
CA GLY A 19 11.82 -7.79 -10.73
C GLY A 19 10.30 -7.95 -10.65
N LYS A 20 9.72 -8.76 -11.55
CA LYS A 20 8.27 -9.01 -11.55
C LYS A 20 7.90 -9.95 -10.40
N LEU A 21 7.11 -9.45 -9.45
CA LEU A 21 6.43 -10.31 -8.47
C LEU A 21 5.39 -11.16 -9.21
N LYS A 22 5.37 -12.48 -8.97
CA LYS A 22 4.39 -13.36 -9.61
C LYS A 22 2.99 -13.01 -9.07
N ASN A 23 2.05 -12.77 -9.97
CA ASN A 23 0.62 -12.57 -9.67
C ASN A 23 0.28 -11.40 -8.72
N ILE A 24 1.21 -10.47 -8.49
CA ILE A 24 1.01 -9.31 -7.61
C ILE A 24 1.32 -8.01 -8.36
N GLU A 25 0.34 -7.12 -8.42
CA GLU A 25 0.49 -5.75 -8.89
C GLU A 25 0.55 -4.82 -7.68
N LEU A 26 1.61 -4.02 -7.57
CA LEU A 26 1.79 -3.04 -6.50
C LEU A 26 1.45 -1.64 -7.01
N ARG A 27 0.65 -0.91 -6.25
CA ARG A 27 0.36 0.51 -6.47
C ARG A 27 0.82 1.31 -5.25
N PHE A 28 1.47 2.45 -5.49
CA PHE A 28 2.15 3.19 -4.44
C PHE A 28 1.61 4.60 -4.26
N HIS A 29 1.53 5.02 -3.00
CA HIS A 29 1.41 6.41 -2.60
C HIS A 29 2.48 6.67 -1.53
N ASP A 30 3.27 7.74 -1.64
CA ASP A 30 4.38 8.05 -0.73
C ASP A 30 3.96 8.38 0.71
N GLY A 31 2.66 8.54 0.97
CA GLY A 31 2.11 8.86 2.29
C GLY A 31 2.16 10.35 2.65
N VAL A 32 2.70 11.20 1.77
CA VAL A 32 2.73 12.65 1.93
C VAL A 32 1.41 13.24 1.40
N PRO A 33 0.73 14.15 2.14
CA PRO A 33 -0.52 14.72 1.67
C PRO A 33 -0.32 15.51 0.38
N LYS A 34 -1.15 15.24 -0.63
CA LYS A 34 -1.12 15.94 -1.93
C LYS A 34 -2.35 16.84 -2.09
N LYS A 35 -2.33 17.76 -3.05
CA LYS A 35 -3.55 18.48 -3.45
C LYS A 35 -4.59 17.45 -3.91
N ASN A 36 -5.81 17.52 -3.36
CA ASN A 36 -6.86 16.53 -3.57
C ASN A 36 -6.46 15.10 -3.13
N ASN A 37 -5.70 14.98 -2.04
CA ASN A 37 -5.15 13.73 -1.52
C ASN A 37 -6.16 12.56 -1.51
N LYS A 38 -7.35 12.81 -0.95
CA LYS A 38 -8.42 11.80 -0.87
C LYS A 38 -8.84 11.24 -2.24
N LYS A 39 -8.91 12.10 -3.27
CA LYS A 39 -9.23 11.68 -4.65
C LYS A 39 -8.09 10.88 -5.29
N VAL A 40 -6.84 11.25 -5.00
CA VAL A 40 -5.66 10.50 -5.45
C VAL A 40 -5.68 9.09 -4.83
N LEU A 41 -5.88 9.02 -3.51
CA LEU A 41 -5.99 7.77 -2.77
C LEU A 41 -7.18 6.93 -3.23
N GLU A 42 -8.32 7.55 -3.52
CA GLU A 42 -9.51 6.89 -4.08
C GLU A 42 -9.23 6.20 -5.41
N ASN A 43 -8.61 6.91 -6.37
CA ASN A 43 -8.24 6.32 -7.64
C ASN A 43 -7.23 5.18 -7.51
N LEU A 44 -6.37 5.25 -6.49
CA LEU A 44 -5.39 4.21 -6.23
C LEU A 44 -6.01 2.98 -5.55
N ILE A 45 -6.89 3.18 -4.57
CA ILE A 45 -7.42 2.13 -3.69
C ILE A 45 -8.61 1.38 -4.30
N LYS A 46 -9.51 2.06 -5.01
CA LYS A 46 -10.80 1.48 -5.44
C LYS A 46 -10.66 0.16 -6.22
N ASP A 47 -9.61 0.05 -7.05
CA ASP A 47 -9.34 -1.09 -7.93
C ASP A 47 -8.34 -2.11 -7.33
N THR A 48 -8.09 -2.05 -6.02
CA THR A 48 -7.18 -2.97 -5.31
C THR A 48 -7.93 -3.98 -4.46
N ASP A 49 -7.27 -5.10 -4.12
CA ASP A 49 -7.84 -6.14 -3.25
C ASP A 49 -7.69 -5.75 -1.77
N CYS A 50 -6.57 -5.13 -1.41
CA CYS A 50 -6.34 -4.60 -0.07
C CYS A 50 -5.37 -3.41 -0.04
N VAL A 51 -5.40 -2.70 1.07
CA VAL A 51 -4.59 -1.51 1.35
C VAL A 51 -3.62 -1.80 2.48
N ILE A 52 -2.38 -1.35 2.34
CA ILE A 52 -1.33 -1.48 3.33
C ILE A 52 -0.88 -0.07 3.71
N ILE A 53 -1.00 0.27 4.98
CA ILE A 53 -0.54 1.55 5.52
C ILE A 53 0.77 1.32 6.26
N VAL A 54 1.83 1.97 5.79
CA VAL A 54 3.16 1.90 6.40
C VAL A 54 3.26 3.01 7.45
N GLN A 55 2.94 2.66 8.70
CA GLN A 55 2.68 3.62 9.79
C GLN A 55 3.88 4.52 10.11
N MET A 56 5.10 4.00 9.98
CA MET A 56 6.33 4.75 10.28
C MET A 56 6.64 5.86 9.28
N VAL A 57 6.02 5.84 8.09
CA VAL A 57 6.37 6.70 6.95
C VAL A 57 5.11 7.13 6.18
N CYS A 58 3.99 7.26 6.88
CA CYS A 58 2.73 7.79 6.35
C CYS A 58 2.25 8.91 7.25
N SER A 59 1.95 10.08 6.69
CA SER A 59 1.40 11.18 7.48
C SER A 59 0.03 10.83 8.06
N HIS A 60 -0.30 11.41 9.22
CA HIS A 60 -1.61 11.19 9.84
C HIS A 60 -2.76 11.57 8.89
N SER A 61 -2.65 12.68 8.16
CA SER A 61 -3.67 13.11 7.19
C SER A 61 -3.87 12.06 6.09
N SER A 62 -2.80 11.59 5.45
CA SER A 62 -2.91 10.56 4.39
C SER A 62 -3.38 9.22 4.94
N MET A 63 -3.00 8.86 6.16
CA MET A 63 -3.51 7.67 6.83
C MET A 63 -5.03 7.74 7.03
N TRP A 64 -5.56 8.87 7.50
CA TRP A 64 -7.00 9.04 7.70
C TRP A 64 -7.76 9.03 6.37
N ASP A 65 -7.27 9.75 5.36
CA ASP A 65 -7.86 9.72 4.02
C ASP A 65 -7.88 8.29 3.44
N ALA A 66 -6.77 7.56 3.56
CA ALA A 66 -6.67 6.18 3.07
C ALA A 66 -7.63 5.25 3.82
N LYS A 67 -7.77 5.40 5.14
CA LYS A 67 -8.74 4.63 5.95
C LYS A 67 -10.18 4.90 5.50
N ASP A 68 -10.54 6.16 5.30
CA ASP A 68 -11.87 6.55 4.83
C ASP A 68 -12.19 5.96 3.46
N VAL A 69 -11.26 6.08 2.52
CA VAL A 69 -11.40 5.53 1.17
C VAL A 69 -11.51 4.01 1.21
N ALA A 70 -10.62 3.34 1.95
CA ALA A 70 -10.66 1.89 2.08
C ALA A 70 -12.00 1.41 2.66
N ARG A 71 -12.54 2.08 3.69
CA ARG A 71 -13.88 1.80 4.24
C ARG A 71 -14.98 2.00 3.22
N LYS A 72 -14.96 3.13 2.48
CA LYS A 72 -15.93 3.43 1.42
C LYS A 72 -16.03 2.31 0.38
N TYR A 73 -14.90 1.69 0.03
CA TYR A 73 -14.82 0.63 -0.97
C TYR A 73 -14.70 -0.79 -0.37
N ASN A 74 -15.00 -0.94 0.93
CA ASN A 74 -14.93 -2.20 1.68
C ASN A 74 -13.61 -2.97 1.48
N LYS A 75 -12.48 -2.26 1.50
CA LYS A 75 -11.14 -2.83 1.34
C LYS A 75 -10.55 -3.19 2.70
N LYS A 76 -9.96 -4.39 2.80
CA LYS A 76 -9.20 -4.79 3.99
C LYS A 76 -7.96 -3.90 4.11
N ILE A 77 -7.69 -3.42 5.32
CA ILE A 77 -6.52 -2.58 5.63
C ILE A 77 -5.57 -3.38 6.50
N TYR A 78 -4.30 -3.41 6.09
CA TYR A 78 -3.19 -3.89 6.89
C TYR A 78 -2.33 -2.72 7.34
N TYR A 79 -1.76 -2.85 8.54
CA TYR A 79 -0.86 -1.86 9.10
C TYR A 79 0.52 -2.49 9.23
N SER A 80 1.51 -1.85 8.61
CA SER A 80 2.90 -2.27 8.72
C SER A 80 3.71 -1.22 9.47
N GLN A 81 4.51 -1.70 10.42
CA GLN A 81 5.55 -0.91 11.10
C GLN A 81 6.90 -1.00 10.37
N ALA A 82 6.99 -1.81 9.31
CA ALA A 82 8.24 -2.03 8.58
C ALA A 82 8.58 -0.83 7.70
N LYS A 83 9.87 -0.49 7.60
CA LYS A 83 10.36 0.59 6.74
C LYS A 83 10.74 0.13 5.33
N GLY A 84 10.82 -1.17 5.07
CA GLY A 84 11.28 -1.73 3.78
C GLY A 84 10.20 -2.51 3.04
N LEU A 85 10.18 -2.41 1.71
CA LEU A 85 9.19 -3.07 0.85
C LEU A 85 9.18 -4.59 1.01
N ALA A 86 10.35 -5.24 1.08
CA ALA A 86 10.44 -6.70 1.24
C ALA A 86 9.75 -7.17 2.52
N SER A 87 10.00 -6.49 3.65
CA SER A 87 9.35 -6.81 4.93
C SER A 87 7.83 -6.58 4.89
N VAL A 88 7.37 -5.56 4.17
CA VAL A 88 5.95 -5.31 3.95
C VAL A 88 5.31 -6.45 3.14
N LEU A 89 5.98 -6.92 2.09
CA LEU A 89 5.49 -8.03 1.27
C LEU A 89 5.45 -9.35 2.05
N SER A 90 6.50 -9.68 2.81
CA SER A 90 6.52 -10.91 3.62
C SER A 90 5.45 -10.97 4.70
N MET A 91 4.97 -9.83 5.18
CA MET A 91 3.80 -9.76 6.07
C MET A 91 2.53 -10.23 5.34
N ILE A 92 2.34 -9.80 4.10
CA ILE A 92 1.17 -10.15 3.27
C ILE A 92 1.23 -11.62 2.83
N GLU A 93 2.41 -12.14 2.52
CA GLU A 93 2.61 -13.56 2.22
C GLU A 93 2.09 -14.45 3.35
N LYS A 94 2.42 -14.10 4.60
CA LYS A 94 2.00 -14.83 5.80
C LYS A 94 0.49 -14.74 6.05
N GLU A 95 -0.10 -13.56 5.85
CA GLU A 95 -1.54 -13.32 6.05
C GLU A 95 -2.43 -14.02 5.01
N HIS A 96 -1.96 -14.12 3.76
CA HIS A 96 -2.77 -14.65 2.66
C HIS A 96 -2.34 -16.03 2.16
N GLY A 97 -1.24 -16.59 2.67
CA GLY A 97 -0.66 -17.84 2.14
C GLY A 97 -0.15 -17.71 0.69
N ILE A 98 0.18 -16.50 0.25
CA ILE A 98 0.64 -16.21 -1.11
C ILE A 98 2.17 -16.15 -1.12
N ARG A 99 2.83 -16.68 -2.15
CA ARG A 99 4.27 -16.44 -2.41
C ARG A 99 4.43 -15.28 -3.39
N THR A 100 5.11 -14.22 -2.96
CA THR A 100 5.46 -13.04 -3.77
C THR A 100 6.72 -13.26 -4.63
N ALA A 101 7.54 -14.27 -4.29
CA ALA A 101 8.71 -14.75 -5.03
C ALA A 101 8.70 -16.29 -5.17
#